data_AF-A0A8T1GXN2-F1
#
_entry.id   AF-A0A8T1GXN2-F1
#
_cell.length_a   1.000
_cell.length_b   1.000
_cell.length_c   1.000
_cell.angle_alpha   90.00
_cell.angle_beta   90.00
_cell.angle_gamma   90.00
#
_symmetry.space_group_name_H-M   'P 1'
#
loop_
_entity.id
_entity.type
_entity.pdbx_description
1 polymer ?
#
loop_
_entity_poly.entity_id
_entity_poly.type
_entity_poly.pdbx_seq_one_letter_code
_entity_poly.pdbx_strand_id
1 'polypeptide(L)'
;MYWFSPISWALRSNMLSEFSSDRYTDAQSKKFLDSFSISQGTEYIWFGVGILLAYYFLFTTLNALALHYIRYEKYSGVSAKTLADSKVDDVYVEVNTPGASEEIKTAKGSGLPFTPSNLCIKDLEYYVTLPSGEEKQLLRGITAHFEPGRMVALMGSSGAGKTTLMDVIAGRKTGGRIVGDIIVNGEQKNPANFSRITA
;
A
#
# COMPACT_ATOMS: atom_id res chain seq x y z
N MET A 1 35.88 20.33 12.88
CA MET A 1 34.53 19.77 13.12
C MET A 1 34.27 18.46 12.34
N TYR A 2 35.29 17.64 12.08
CA TYR A 2 35.15 16.37 11.33
C TYR A 2 34.96 15.13 12.23
N TRP A 3 34.89 15.33 13.55
CA TRP A 3 34.80 14.24 14.54
C TRP A 3 33.39 13.70 14.74
N PHE A 4 32.36 14.46 14.36
CA PHE A 4 30.96 14.07 14.54
C PHE A 4 30.34 13.47 13.27
N SER A 5 31.01 13.54 12.12
CA SER A 5 30.51 12.99 10.86
C SER A 5 30.85 11.50 10.72
N PRO A 6 29.84 10.60 10.65
CA PRO A 6 30.08 9.15 10.53
C PRO A 6 30.76 8.78 9.21
N ILE A 7 30.54 9.57 8.15
CA ILE A 7 31.21 9.40 6.86
C ILE A 7 32.72 9.65 6.98
N SER A 8 33.14 10.64 7.79
CA SER A 8 34.56 10.92 8.04
C SER A 8 35.24 9.80 8.82
N TRP A 9 34.51 9.16 9.73
CA TRP A 9 34.95 7.99 10.45
C TRP A 9 35.03 6.73 9.59
N ALA A 10 34.03 6.49 8.75
CA ALA A 10 34.03 5.41 7.78
C ALA A 10 35.19 5.53 6.77
N LEU A 11 35.41 6.74 6.23
CA LEU A 11 36.52 7.02 5.33
C LEU A 11 37.86 6.78 6.03
N ARG A 12 38.02 7.29 7.25
CA ARG A 12 39.23 7.12 8.05
C ARG A 12 39.52 5.65 8.37
N SER A 13 38.50 4.87 8.74
CA SER A 13 38.65 3.44 9.01
C SER A 13 39.06 2.65 7.77
N ASN A 14 38.47 2.96 6.61
CA ASN A 14 38.82 2.32 5.34
C ASN A 14 40.26 2.68 4.92
N MET A 15 40.63 3.96 5.03
CA MET A 15 41.99 4.39 4.69
C MET A 15 43.04 3.76 5.60
N LEU A 16 42.76 3.64 6.91
CA LEU A 16 43.67 2.98 7.83
C LEU A 16 43.81 1.48 7.52
N SER A 17 42.70 0.82 7.15
CA SER A 17 42.71 -0.59 6.74
C SER A 17 43.51 -0.81 5.45
N GLU A 18 43.38 0.09 4.47
CA GLU A 18 44.06 -0.02 3.18
C GLU A 18 45.57 0.24 3.30
N PHE A 19 45.97 1.31 4.00
CA PHE A 19 47.37 1.69 4.16
C PHE A 19 48.12 0.88 5.23
N SER A 20 47.43 0.05 6.01
CA SER A 20 48.02 -0.92 6.93
C SER A 20 48.28 -2.29 6.29
N SER A 21 47.96 -2.48 5.01
CA SER A 21 48.21 -3.73 4.30
C SER A 21 49.68 -3.89 3.90
N ASP A 22 50.14 -5.14 3.75
CA ASP A 22 51.53 -5.50 3.36
C ASP A 22 51.99 -4.96 2.00
N ARG A 23 51.09 -4.28 1.27
CA ARG A 23 51.34 -3.69 -0.05
C ARG A 23 52.16 -2.40 0.00
N TYR A 24 52.27 -1.77 1.17
CA TYR A 24 53.00 -0.50 1.37
C TYR A 24 54.13 -0.67 2.37
N THR A 25 55.31 -0.11 2.08
CA THR A 25 56.41 -0.06 3.06
C THR A 25 56.06 0.91 4.20
N ASP A 26 56.45 0.60 5.43
CA ASP A 26 56.18 1.41 6.64
C ASP A 26 56.44 2.92 6.49
N ALA A 27 57.50 3.28 5.75
CA ALA A 27 57.86 4.67 5.49
C ALA A 27 56.88 5.38 4.54
N GLN A 28 56.31 4.66 3.58
CA GLN A 28 55.31 5.19 2.64
C GLN A 28 53.95 5.28 3.31
N SER A 29 53.54 4.26 4.07
CA SER A 29 52.29 4.24 4.81
C SER A 29 52.18 5.43 5.78
N LYS A 30 53.23 5.69 6.58
CA LYS A 30 53.27 6.85 7.48
C LYS A 30 53.17 8.19 6.75
N LYS A 31 53.84 8.35 5.60
CA LYS A 31 53.79 9.57 4.80
C LYS A 31 52.40 9.84 4.22
N PHE A 32 51.69 8.80 3.79
CA PHE A 32 50.31 8.93 3.32
C PHE A 32 49.34 9.20 4.48
N LEU A 33 49.48 8.51 5.61
CA LEU A 33 48.66 8.74 6.81
C LEU A 33 48.83 10.14 7.40
N ASP A 34 50.06 10.66 7.42
CA ASP A 34 50.35 12.04 7.85
C ASP A 34 49.75 13.08 6.89
N SER A 35 49.75 12.82 5.57
CA SER A 35 49.14 13.71 4.59
C SER A 35 47.62 13.87 4.78
N PHE A 36 46.97 12.86 5.35
CA PHE A 36 45.54 12.86 5.67
C PHE A 36 45.25 13.23 7.14
N SER A 37 46.25 13.70 7.91
CA SER A 37 46.12 14.08 9.33
C SER A 37 45.69 12.92 10.25
N ILE A 38 46.00 11.67 9.90
CA ILE A 38 45.64 10.48 10.68
C ILE A 38 46.88 9.98 11.44
N SER A 39 47.14 10.57 12.61
CA SER A 39 48.40 10.38 13.36
C SER A 39 48.34 9.37 14.54
N GLN A 40 47.25 8.63 14.74
CA GLN A 40 47.03 7.83 15.97
C GLN A 40 46.70 6.36 15.68
N GLY A 41 47.19 5.45 16.54
CA GLY A 41 47.36 4.01 16.31
C GLY A 41 46.12 3.12 16.10
N THR A 42 46.39 1.84 15.85
CA THR A 42 45.47 0.78 15.39
C THR A 42 44.30 0.47 16.34
N GLU A 43 44.36 0.89 17.61
CA GLU A 43 43.28 0.66 18.59
C GLU A 43 41.98 1.40 18.23
N TYR A 44 42.07 2.49 17.48
CA TYR A 44 40.92 3.33 17.15
C TYR A 44 40.01 2.74 16.06
N ILE A 45 40.45 1.69 15.37
CA ILE A 45 39.68 0.99 14.32
C ILE A 45 38.42 0.36 14.92
N TRP A 46 38.56 -0.37 16.03
CA TRP A 46 37.46 -1.06 16.69
C TRP A 46 36.38 -0.10 17.22
N PHE A 47 36.81 1.06 17.71
CA PHE A 47 35.89 2.10 18.15
C PHE A 47 35.11 2.70 16.96
N GLY A 48 35.75 2.91 15.82
CA GLY A 48 35.09 3.35 14.58
C GLY A 48 34.04 2.35 14.07
N VAL A 49 34.39 1.06 14.04
CA VAL A 49 33.46 -0.03 13.67
C VAL A 49 32.27 -0.09 14.62
N GLY A 50 32.50 0.06 15.93
CA GLY A 50 31.45 0.08 16.95
C GLY A 50 30.44 1.22 16.75
N ILE A 51 30.92 2.43 16.47
CA ILE A 51 30.05 3.59 16.18
C ILE A 51 29.22 3.36 14.91
N LEU A 52 29.81 2.75 13.89
CA LEU A 52 29.15 2.51 12.60
C LEU A 52 28.02 1.49 12.75
N LEU A 53 28.24 0.42 13.51
CA LEU A 53 27.22 -0.56 13.88
C LEU A 53 26.10 0.08 14.71
N ALA A 54 26.45 0.89 15.71
CA ALA A 54 25.46 1.59 16.54
C ALA A 54 24.57 2.52 15.70
N TYR A 55 25.15 3.25 14.75
CA TYR A 55 24.38 4.11 13.83
C TYR A 55 23.48 3.30 12.90
N TYR A 56 23.96 2.17 12.37
CA TYR A 56 23.15 1.27 11.54
C TYR A 56 21.91 0.77 12.28
N PHE A 57 22.07 0.29 13.52
CA PHE A 57 20.94 -0.17 14.33
C PHE A 57 20.00 0.98 14.72
N LEU A 58 20.54 2.15 15.06
CA LEU A 58 19.73 3.32 15.39
C LEU A 58 18.90 3.81 14.20
N PHE A 59 19.49 3.89 13.00
CA PHE A 59 18.77 4.33 11.81
C PHE A 59 17.75 3.29 11.33
N THR A 60 18.07 2.00 11.44
CA THR A 60 17.15 0.91 11.10
C THR A 60 15.96 0.86 12.05
N THR A 61 16.19 0.99 13.35
CA THR A 61 15.12 1.02 14.36
C THR A 61 14.26 2.27 14.23
N LEU A 62 14.86 3.44 13.99
CA LEU A 62 14.13 4.67 13.72
C LEU A 62 13.31 4.58 12.44
N ASN A 63 13.84 3.98 11.37
CA ASN A 63 13.09 3.75 10.13
C ASN A 63 11.93 2.75 10.34
N ALA A 64 12.15 1.68 11.09
CA ALA A 64 11.09 0.74 11.45
C ALA A 64 10.00 1.39 12.32
N LEU A 65 10.39 2.23 13.29
CA LEU A 65 9.46 2.96 14.13
C LEU A 65 8.73 4.04 13.33
N ALA A 66 9.41 4.74 12.42
CA ALA A 66 8.79 5.67 11.49
C ALA A 66 7.76 4.97 10.61
N LEU A 67 8.05 3.78 10.05
CA LEU A 67 7.09 2.98 9.29
C LEU A 67 5.92 2.46 10.15
N HIS A 68 6.18 2.15 11.43
CA HIS A 68 5.13 1.71 12.35
C HIS A 68 4.22 2.88 12.80
N TYR A 69 4.77 4.07 13.00
CA TYR A 69 4.05 5.23 13.54
C TYR A 69 3.44 6.10 12.42
N ILE A 70 4.13 6.22 11.30
CA ILE A 70 3.59 6.81 10.07
C ILE A 70 2.83 5.69 9.39
N ARG A 71 1.54 5.61 9.72
CA ARG A 71 0.55 4.78 9.02
C ARG A 71 0.50 5.27 7.56
N TYR A 72 1.39 4.76 6.73
CA TYR A 72 1.32 4.93 5.29
C TYR A 72 0.20 4.01 4.82
N GLU A 73 -1.05 4.39 5.10
CA GLU A 73 -2.19 3.92 4.36
C GLU A 73 -2.00 4.43 2.93
N LYS A 74 -1.15 3.74 2.17
CA LYS A 74 -1.25 3.76 0.74
C LYS A 74 -2.63 3.19 0.47
N TYR A 75 -3.60 4.08 0.29
CA TYR A 75 -4.84 3.75 -0.36
C TYR A 75 -4.42 3.23 -1.74
N SER A 76 -4.14 1.93 -1.81
CA SER A 76 -4.10 1.17 -3.03
C SER A 76 -5.55 1.00 -3.48
N GLY A 77 -6.25 2.12 -3.65
CA GLY A 77 -7.24 2.18 -4.71
C GLY A 77 -6.44 1.91 -5.96
N VAL A 78 -6.80 0.84 -6.66
CA VAL A 78 -6.19 0.38 -7.92
C VAL A 78 -5.79 1.61 -8.73
N SER A 79 -4.51 2.00 -8.63
CA SER A 79 -3.91 2.87 -9.60
C SER A 79 -3.79 1.94 -10.79
N ALA A 80 -4.81 2.00 -11.65
CA ALA A 80 -4.68 1.53 -13.01
C ALA A 80 -3.42 2.21 -13.50
N LYS A 81 -2.33 1.45 -13.51
CA LYS A 81 -1.12 1.83 -14.17
C LYS A 81 -1.57 2.00 -15.61
N THR A 82 -1.80 3.26 -15.99
CA THR A 82 -1.91 3.64 -17.39
C THR A 82 -0.61 3.16 -17.99
N LEU A 83 -0.69 1.98 -18.61
CA LEU A 83 0.29 1.51 -19.57
C LEU A 83 0.24 2.55 -20.68
N ALA A 84 1.08 3.56 -20.52
CA ALA A 84 1.45 4.41 -21.63
C ALA A 84 2.02 3.48 -22.70
N ASP A 85 1.41 3.58 -23.87
CA ASP A 85 1.91 3.12 -25.15
C ASP A 85 1.72 1.64 -25.48
N SER A 86 0.48 1.29 -25.84
CA SER A 86 0.19 0.49 -27.03
C SER A 86 -1.32 0.55 -27.32
N LYS A 87 -1.64 1.14 -28.48
CA LYS A 87 -2.92 1.16 -29.22
C LYS A 87 -4.21 0.92 -28.44
N VAL A 88 -5.05 1.97 -28.49
CA VAL A 88 -6.49 1.93 -28.22
C VAL A 88 -7.12 0.76 -28.98
N ASP A 89 -7.37 -0.34 -28.29
CA ASP A 89 -8.43 -1.29 -28.62
C ASP A 89 -9.40 -1.28 -27.43
N ASP A 90 -10.66 -1.02 -27.76
CA ASP A 90 -11.83 -0.85 -26.94
C ASP A 90 -11.83 -1.58 -25.58
N VAL A 91 -11.80 -0.81 -24.48
CA VAL A 91 -12.22 -1.27 -23.14
C VAL A 91 -13.75 -1.23 -23.07
N TYR A 92 -14.40 -1.90 -24.02
CA TYR A 92 -15.79 -2.29 -23.93
C TYR A 92 -15.79 -3.81 -23.81
N VAL A 93 -16.09 -4.32 -22.61
CA VAL A 93 -16.48 -5.72 -22.48
C VAL A 93 -17.88 -5.79 -23.06
N GLU A 94 -18.00 -6.31 -24.28
CA GLU A 94 -19.28 -6.58 -24.91
C GLU A 94 -20.02 -7.61 -24.07
N VAL A 95 -20.96 -7.13 -23.26
CA VAL A 95 -21.80 -7.99 -22.42
C VAL A 95 -22.99 -8.40 -23.26
N ASN A 96 -23.03 -9.67 -23.63
CA ASN A 96 -24.18 -10.25 -24.32
C ASN A 96 -25.45 -10.01 -23.50
N THR A 97 -26.41 -9.32 -24.11
CA THR A 97 -27.72 -9.05 -23.52
C THR A 97 -28.45 -10.40 -23.29
N PRO A 98 -29.13 -10.62 -22.15
CA PRO A 98 -29.85 -11.86 -21.89
C PRO A 98 -31.12 -11.91 -22.76
N GLY A 99 -30.95 -12.34 -24.00
CA GLY A 99 -32.02 -12.48 -24.99
C GLY A 99 -31.65 -13.41 -26.15
N ALA A 100 -30.37 -13.74 -26.33
CA ALA A 100 -29.96 -14.84 -27.19
C ALA A 100 -29.97 -16.15 -26.38
N SER A 101 -30.96 -16.99 -26.64
CA SER A 101 -30.80 -18.44 -26.44
C SER A 101 -29.56 -18.86 -27.20
N GLU A 102 -28.52 -19.32 -26.51
CA GLU A 102 -27.49 -20.28 -26.95
C GLU A 102 -26.44 -20.41 -25.83
N GLU A 103 -25.86 -21.59 -25.74
CA GLU A 103 -25.09 -22.17 -24.65
C GLU A 103 -24.02 -21.26 -24.01
N ILE A 104 -23.94 -21.30 -22.68
CA ILE A 104 -22.82 -20.72 -21.90
C ILE A 104 -21.55 -21.51 -22.25
N LYS A 105 -20.85 -21.07 -23.30
CA LYS A 105 -19.46 -21.46 -23.51
C LYS A 105 -18.63 -20.68 -22.51
N THR A 106 -18.18 -21.38 -21.47
CA THR A 106 -17.20 -20.88 -20.51
C THR A 106 -15.95 -20.48 -21.30
N ALA A 107 -15.80 -19.20 -21.59
CA ALA A 107 -14.56 -18.67 -22.14
C ALA A 107 -13.48 -18.97 -21.10
N LYS A 108 -12.61 -19.95 -21.39
CA LYS A 108 -11.35 -20.16 -20.68
C LYS A 108 -10.42 -19.00 -21.02
N GLY A 109 -10.75 -17.82 -20.50
CA GLY A 109 -9.78 -16.76 -20.33
C GLY A 109 -8.80 -17.21 -19.26
N SER A 110 -7.52 -17.03 -19.51
CA SER A 110 -6.43 -17.07 -18.52
C SER A 110 -6.58 -15.92 -17.52
N GLY A 111 -7.74 -15.84 -16.87
CA GLY A 111 -8.01 -14.89 -15.80
C GLY A 111 -7.51 -15.45 -14.48
N LEU A 112 -7.14 -14.56 -13.58
CA LEU A 112 -6.89 -14.90 -12.18
C LEU A 112 -8.05 -15.76 -11.64
N PRO A 113 -7.79 -16.73 -10.75
CA PRO A 113 -8.84 -17.56 -10.17
C PRO A 113 -9.90 -16.65 -9.54
N PHE A 114 -11.09 -16.61 -10.15
CA PHE A 114 -12.22 -15.86 -9.62
C PHE A 114 -12.96 -16.73 -8.61
N THR A 115 -12.88 -16.37 -7.34
CA THR A 115 -13.70 -16.99 -6.29
C THR A 115 -15.12 -16.40 -6.39
N PRO A 116 -16.13 -17.16 -6.84
CA PRO A 116 -17.48 -16.65 -6.99
C PRO A 116 -18.00 -16.16 -5.64
N SER A 117 -18.36 -14.87 -5.58
CA SER A 117 -18.80 -14.24 -4.35
C SER A 117 -20.24 -13.75 -4.43
N ASN A 118 -21.08 -14.17 -3.47
CA ASN A 118 -22.43 -13.67 -3.26
C ASN A 118 -22.37 -12.42 -2.38
N LEU A 119 -23.16 -11.40 -2.71
CA LEU A 119 -23.31 -10.18 -1.90
C LEU A 119 -24.79 -9.99 -1.56
N CYS A 120 -25.11 -9.89 -0.28
CA CYS A 120 -26.45 -9.60 0.23
C CYS A 120 -26.40 -8.33 1.08
N ILE A 121 -27.40 -7.49 0.92
CA ILE A 121 -27.58 -6.24 1.64
C ILE A 121 -28.96 -6.28 2.26
N LYS A 122 -29.06 -6.01 3.56
CA LYS A 122 -30.32 -5.96 4.29
C LYS A 122 -30.45 -4.63 5.02
N ASP A 123 -31.54 -3.94 4.74
CA ASP A 123 -31.98 -2.71 5.41
C ASP A 123 -30.86 -1.66 5.53
N LEU A 124 -30.11 -1.46 4.44
CA LEU A 124 -28.99 -0.54 4.41
C LEU A 124 -29.47 0.92 4.42
N GLU A 125 -29.06 1.64 5.45
CA GLU A 125 -29.26 3.07 5.62
C GLU A 125 -27.92 3.78 5.75
N TYR A 126 -27.81 4.96 5.12
CA TYR A 126 -26.58 5.74 5.15
C TYR A 126 -26.88 7.21 5.47
N TYR A 127 -26.21 7.70 6.50
CA TYR A 127 -26.32 9.07 7.01
C TYR A 127 -24.99 9.79 6.87
N VAL A 128 -25.04 11.03 6.38
CA VAL A 128 -23.87 11.91 6.29
C VAL A 128 -24.05 13.07 7.25
N THR A 129 -23.04 13.33 8.06
CA THR A 129 -22.95 14.53 8.90
C THR A 129 -22.48 15.71 8.05
N LEU A 130 -23.30 16.76 7.97
CA LEU A 130 -22.92 18.00 7.31
C LEU A 130 -22.01 18.83 8.25
N PRO A 131 -21.18 19.75 7.71
CA PRO A 131 -20.42 20.69 8.53
C PRO A 131 -21.29 21.56 9.44
N SER A 132 -22.59 21.69 9.14
CA SER A 132 -23.59 22.37 9.97
C SER A 132 -24.02 21.56 11.21
N GLY A 133 -23.59 20.31 11.35
CA GLY A 133 -23.97 19.40 12.43
C GLY A 133 -25.28 18.63 12.18
N GLU A 134 -25.96 18.88 11.06
CA GLU A 134 -27.18 18.15 10.69
C GLU A 134 -26.84 16.81 10.02
N GLU A 135 -27.55 15.74 10.39
CA GLU A 135 -27.45 14.43 9.75
C GLU A 135 -28.44 14.33 8.58
N LYS A 136 -27.90 14.15 7.37
CA LYS A 136 -28.71 13.92 6.17
C LYS A 136 -28.69 12.45 5.78
N GLN A 137 -29.87 11.83 5.75
CA GLN A 137 -30.04 10.48 5.25
C GLN A 137 -29.99 10.46 3.71
N LEU A 138 -29.05 9.71 3.14
CA LEU A 138 -28.87 9.57 1.69
C LEU A 138 -29.42 8.26 1.13
N LEU A 139 -29.34 7.18 1.90
CA LEU A 139 -29.89 5.87 1.53
C LEU A 139 -30.90 5.43 2.61
N ARG A 140 -32.03 4.87 2.18
CA ARG A 140 -33.16 4.50 3.05
C ARG A 140 -33.54 3.04 2.82
N GLY A 141 -33.27 2.18 3.78
CA GLY A 141 -33.74 0.79 3.85
C GLY A 141 -33.52 -0.02 2.57
N ILE A 142 -32.30 -0.01 2.02
CA ILE A 142 -32.01 -0.72 0.77
C ILE A 142 -31.70 -2.18 1.06
N THR A 143 -32.49 -3.08 0.47
CA THR A 143 -32.29 -4.53 0.53
C THR A 143 -32.07 -5.07 -0.87
N ALA A 144 -30.98 -5.79 -1.08
CA ALA A 144 -30.59 -6.31 -2.40
C ALA A 144 -29.76 -7.60 -2.28
N HIS A 145 -29.80 -8.43 -3.32
CA HIS A 145 -29.02 -9.66 -3.43
C HIS A 145 -28.33 -9.73 -4.80
N PHE A 146 -27.05 -10.05 -4.81
CA PHE A 146 -26.20 -10.13 -5.99
C PHE A 146 -25.52 -11.49 -6.03
N GLU A 147 -25.74 -12.21 -7.11
CA GLU A 147 -25.17 -13.54 -7.34
C GLU A 147 -23.97 -13.44 -8.29
N PRO A 148 -22.94 -14.27 -8.09
CA PRO A 148 -21.79 -14.33 -8.98
C PRO A 148 -22.23 -14.78 -10.39
N GLY A 149 -21.67 -14.15 -11.41
CA GLY A 149 -21.98 -14.45 -12.82
C GLY A 149 -23.23 -13.76 -13.37
N ARG A 150 -23.94 -12.94 -12.58
CA ARG A 150 -25.04 -12.09 -13.05
C ARG A 150 -24.61 -10.63 -13.12
N MET A 151 -24.92 -9.97 -14.24
CA MET A 151 -24.76 -8.52 -14.37
C MET A 151 -26.02 -7.82 -13.86
N VAL A 152 -25.89 -7.03 -12.79
CA VAL A 152 -26.99 -6.24 -12.21
C VAL A 152 -26.75 -4.77 -12.51
N ALA A 153 -27.70 -4.15 -13.23
CA ALA A 153 -27.67 -2.72 -13.52
C ALA A 153 -28.47 -1.93 -12.49
N LEU A 154 -27.88 -0.88 -11.92
CA LEU A 154 -28.55 0.05 -11.01
C LEU A 154 -28.99 1.30 -11.78
N MET A 155 -30.30 1.49 -11.95
CA MET A 155 -30.89 2.59 -12.73
C MET A 155 -31.76 3.50 -11.86
N GLY A 156 -31.92 4.77 -12.26
CA GLY A 156 -32.72 5.76 -11.53
C GLY A 156 -32.37 7.21 -11.90
N SER A 157 -33.11 8.18 -11.37
CA SER A 157 -32.91 9.62 -11.62
C SER A 157 -31.53 10.13 -11.15
N SER A 158 -31.00 11.17 -11.80
CA SER A 158 -29.76 11.82 -11.35
C SER A 158 -29.92 12.30 -9.91
N GLY A 159 -28.96 11.99 -9.04
CA GLY A 159 -29.03 12.31 -7.61
C GLY A 159 -29.78 11.31 -6.71
N ALA A 160 -30.33 10.22 -7.24
CA ALA A 160 -31.03 9.19 -6.43
C ALA A 160 -30.12 8.38 -5.47
N GLY A 161 -28.81 8.64 -5.43
CA GLY A 161 -27.87 7.92 -4.56
C GLY A 161 -27.31 6.63 -5.13
N LYS A 162 -27.40 6.38 -6.45
CA LYS A 162 -26.86 5.17 -7.10
C LYS A 162 -25.36 4.98 -6.88
N THR A 163 -24.58 6.02 -7.20
CA THR A 163 -23.13 6.04 -6.95
C THR A 163 -22.83 5.96 -5.47
N THR A 164 -23.66 6.58 -4.62
CA THR A 164 -23.53 6.52 -3.16
C THR A 164 -23.72 5.09 -2.63
N LEU A 165 -24.72 4.36 -3.12
CA LEU A 165 -24.93 2.95 -2.79
C LEU A 165 -23.72 2.10 -3.18
N MET A 166 -23.23 2.29 -4.41
CA MET A 166 -22.06 1.56 -4.92
C MET A 166 -20.81 1.84 -4.06
N ASP A 167 -20.58 3.10 -3.69
CA ASP A 167 -19.45 3.51 -2.86
C ASP A 167 -19.53 2.93 -1.43
N VAL A 168 -20.72 2.86 -0.83
CA VAL A 168 -20.93 2.28 0.52
C VAL A 168 -20.67 0.77 0.53
N ILE A 169 -21.18 0.06 -0.48
CA ILE A 169 -20.92 -1.38 -0.66
C ILE A 169 -19.42 -1.64 -0.84
N ALA A 170 -18.77 -0.85 -1.71
CA ALA A 170 -17.34 -0.94 -1.98
C ALA A 170 -16.45 -0.52 -0.78
N GLY A 171 -17.02 0.06 0.28
CA GLY A 171 -16.26 0.55 1.43
C GLY A 171 -15.45 1.81 1.16
N ARG A 172 -15.74 2.53 0.06
CA ARG A 172 -15.07 3.79 -0.31
C ARG A 172 -15.52 4.98 0.55
N LYS A 173 -16.67 4.87 1.22
CA LYS A 173 -17.17 5.88 2.16
C LYS A 173 -16.97 5.40 3.60
N THR A 174 -15.95 5.94 4.24
CA THR A 174 -15.63 5.74 5.68
C THR A 174 -16.16 6.85 6.58
N GLY A 175 -16.76 7.90 6.01
CA GLY A 175 -17.43 8.97 6.78
C GLY A 175 -18.93 8.72 6.89
N GLY A 176 -19.54 9.16 8.01
CA GLY A 176 -20.97 9.02 8.25
C GLY A 176 -21.36 7.74 9.00
N ARG A 177 -22.67 7.59 9.26
CA ARG A 177 -23.24 6.43 9.95
C ARG A 177 -23.86 5.49 8.93
N ILE A 178 -23.37 4.24 8.90
CA ILE A 178 -23.96 3.16 8.10
C ILE A 178 -24.70 2.24 9.06
N VAL A 179 -25.96 1.94 8.75
CA VAL A 179 -26.82 1.02 9.49
C VAL A 179 -27.30 -0.06 8.54
N GLY A 180 -27.43 -1.29 9.04
CA GLY A 180 -27.84 -2.45 8.25
C GLY A 180 -26.70 -3.44 8.05
N ASP A 181 -27.03 -4.56 7.41
CA ASP A 181 -26.11 -5.68 7.23
C ASP A 181 -25.66 -5.78 5.78
N ILE A 182 -24.34 -5.85 5.58
CA ILE A 182 -23.74 -6.22 4.31
C ILE A 182 -23.10 -7.59 4.52
N ILE A 183 -23.54 -8.60 3.78
CA ILE A 183 -23.12 -9.99 3.93
C ILE A 183 -22.44 -10.40 2.63
N VAL A 184 -21.24 -10.96 2.71
CA VAL A 184 -20.51 -11.47 1.55
C VAL A 184 -20.16 -12.93 1.79
N ASN A 185 -20.57 -13.82 0.90
CA ASN A 185 -20.38 -15.28 1.02
C ASN A 185 -20.92 -15.88 2.33
N GLY A 186 -21.99 -15.30 2.88
CA GLY A 186 -22.59 -15.75 4.14
C GLY A 186 -21.96 -15.15 5.39
N GLU A 187 -20.83 -14.45 5.26
CA GLU A 187 -20.15 -13.75 6.36
C GLU A 187 -20.55 -12.28 6.42
N GLN A 188 -20.84 -11.76 7.61
CA GLN A 188 -21.12 -10.34 7.78
C GLN A 188 -19.84 -9.51 7.54
N LYS A 189 -20.00 -8.40 6.82
CA LYS A 189 -18.95 -7.40 6.56
C LYS A 189 -18.62 -6.67 7.87
N ASN A 190 -17.82 -7.29 8.71
CA ASN A 190 -17.16 -6.57 9.79
C ASN A 190 -16.01 -5.76 9.18
N PRO A 191 -15.96 -4.42 9.37
CA PRO A 191 -14.89 -3.58 8.84
C PRO A 191 -13.48 -4.03 9.26
N ALA A 192 -13.34 -4.79 10.35
CA ALA A 192 -12.08 -5.40 10.78
C ALA A 192 -11.62 -6.60 9.89
N ASN A 193 -12.55 -7.36 9.30
CA ASN A 193 -12.24 -8.57 8.52
C ASN A 193 -12.18 -8.30 7.01
N PHE A 194 -12.85 -7.25 6.54
CA PHE A 194 -12.97 -6.95 5.12
C PHE A 194 -11.75 -6.30 4.48
N SER A 195 -10.82 -5.77 5.28
CA SER A 195 -9.57 -5.18 4.80
C SER A 195 -8.58 -6.21 4.23
N ARG A 196 -8.83 -7.52 4.41
CA ARG A 196 -7.89 -8.59 4.10
C ARG A 196 -8.25 -9.47 2.90
N ILE A 197 -9.50 -9.48 2.44
CA ILE A 197 -9.97 -10.50 1.47
C ILE A 197 -9.88 -10.00 0.00
N THR A 198 -9.56 -8.73 -0.21
CA THR A 198 -9.29 -8.20 -1.57
C THR A 198 -7.79 -7.95 -1.73
N ALA A 199 -7.05 -9.04 -1.92
CA ALA A 199 -5.64 -9.05 -2.30
C ALA A 199 -5.47 -9.78 -3.64
#